data_AF-A0A497AM82-F1
#
_entry.id   AF-A0A497AM82-F1
#
_cell.length_a   1.000
_cell.length_b   1.000
_cell.length_c   1.000
_cell.angle_alpha   90.00
_cell.angle_beta   90.00
_cell.angle_gamma   90.00
#
_symmetry.space_group_name_H-M   'P 1'
#
loop_
_entity.id
_entity.type
_entity.pdbx_description
1 polymer ?
#
loop_
_entity_poly.entity_id
_entity_poly.type
_entity_poly.pdbx_seq_one_letter_code
_entity_poly.pdbx_strand_id
1 'polypeptide(L)'
;HHFSGLEETFRCFTSNPDSELVGAILCAGGELLKQSALQESLQWYIEAARQAGREVVERGRIAPETQTTLDRPLVEDPAVYSRMANAYWNSVVVRPEGAAGSEGNEPGTPLPPPASRDTMRDIVSGMAMVFNPDAAGDLESIIQFDVSGDDAGQSAGPEQYYLRIADGDCRAYEGAHPEPTLTIHTPSEVWLRISGGELDGAQAMMSSQYTVEGDLGLLMRFDKLFLTALEA
;
A
#
# COMPACT_ATOMS: atom_id res chain seq x y z
N HIS A 1 -19.63 10.55 13.78
CA HIS A 1 -18.16 10.50 13.95
C HIS A 1 -17.78 11.23 15.24
N HIS A 2 -16.76 10.77 15.97
CA HIS A 2 -16.34 11.31 17.27
C HIS A 2 -15.05 12.13 17.15
N PHE A 3 -15.13 13.31 16.52
CA PHE A 3 -13.99 14.25 16.44
C PHE A 3 -14.04 15.34 17.52
N SER A 4 -15.08 15.36 18.36
CA SER A 4 -15.33 16.40 19.36
C SER A 4 -14.15 16.61 20.31
N GLY A 5 -13.47 15.54 20.72
CA GLY A 5 -12.28 15.65 21.57
C GLY A 5 -11.10 16.33 20.87
N LEU A 6 -10.94 16.11 19.57
CA LEU A 6 -9.88 16.70 18.75
C LEU A 6 -10.18 18.18 18.49
N GLU A 7 -11.41 18.51 18.12
CA GLU A 7 -11.85 19.91 18.02
C GLU A 7 -11.64 20.67 19.33
N GLU A 8 -12.06 20.09 20.46
CA GLU A 8 -11.95 20.75 21.76
C GLU A 8 -10.50 20.97 22.15
N THR A 9 -9.62 20.00 21.84
CA THR A 9 -8.17 20.14 22.04
C THR A 9 -7.63 21.34 21.27
N PHE A 10 -8.00 21.50 20.00
CA PHE A 10 -7.56 22.65 19.19
C PHE A 10 -8.16 23.96 19.68
N ARG A 11 -9.43 23.98 20.13
CA ARG A 11 -10.02 25.17 20.77
C ARG A 11 -9.24 25.58 22.00
N CYS A 12 -8.87 24.63 22.88
CA CYS A 12 -8.04 24.90 24.04
C CYS A 12 -6.65 25.44 23.63
N PHE A 13 -6.01 24.88 22.62
CA PHE A 13 -4.72 25.37 22.12
C PHE A 13 -4.79 26.79 21.58
N THR A 14 -5.89 27.15 20.93
CA THR A 14 -6.15 28.49 20.42
C THR A 14 -6.96 29.35 21.40
N SER A 15 -6.98 29.01 22.70
CA SER A 15 -7.67 29.82 23.71
C SER A 15 -6.75 30.93 24.23
N ASN A 16 -6.14 31.69 23.33
CA ASN A 16 -5.27 32.81 23.68
C ASN A 16 -5.65 34.06 22.85
N PRO A 17 -5.24 35.28 23.26
CA PRO A 17 -5.66 36.51 22.60
C PRO A 17 -5.16 36.67 21.15
N ASP A 18 -4.11 35.94 20.78
CA ASP A 18 -3.38 36.10 19.51
C ASP A 18 -3.70 34.99 18.49
N SER A 19 -4.59 34.06 18.83
CA SER A 19 -4.93 32.91 17.99
C SER A 19 -6.37 32.46 18.23
N GLU A 20 -7.06 32.10 17.16
CA GLU A 20 -8.43 31.59 17.22
C GLU A 20 -8.57 30.43 16.21
N LEU A 21 -9.34 29.41 16.56
CA LEU A 21 -9.70 28.35 15.62
C LEU A 21 -10.74 28.89 14.62
N VAL A 22 -10.29 29.19 13.41
CA VAL A 22 -11.11 29.83 12.36
C VAL A 22 -12.01 28.89 11.56
N GLY A 23 -11.84 27.58 11.72
CA GLY A 23 -12.66 26.55 11.07
C GLY A 23 -12.10 25.14 11.25
N ALA A 24 -12.94 24.14 11.03
CA ALA A 24 -12.57 22.72 11.07
C ALA A 24 -13.22 21.97 9.91
N ILE A 25 -12.42 21.23 9.15
CA ILE A 25 -12.90 20.32 8.10
C ILE A 25 -12.56 18.91 8.53
N LEU A 26 -13.58 18.12 8.85
CA LEU A 26 -13.42 16.80 9.45
C LEU A 26 -14.03 15.76 8.52
N CYS A 27 -13.16 15.03 7.81
CA CYS A 27 -13.57 14.09 6.77
C CYS A 27 -13.36 12.65 7.24
N ALA A 28 -14.43 12.00 7.68
CA ALA A 28 -14.38 10.55 7.84
C ALA A 28 -14.51 9.86 6.48
N GLY A 29 -13.77 8.78 6.27
CA GLY A 29 -13.74 8.10 4.99
C GLY A 29 -12.94 8.85 3.91
N GLY A 30 -12.00 9.71 4.30
CA GLY A 30 -11.22 10.55 3.38
C GLY A 30 -10.41 9.76 2.33
N GLU A 31 -10.16 8.47 2.58
CA GLU A 31 -9.58 7.53 1.59
C GLU A 31 -10.42 7.43 0.31
N LEU A 32 -11.74 7.59 0.40
CA LEU A 32 -12.65 7.52 -0.74
C LEU A 32 -12.38 8.65 -1.75
N LEU A 33 -11.84 9.79 -1.30
CA LEU A 33 -11.50 10.92 -2.17
C LEU A 33 -10.36 10.59 -3.17
N LYS A 34 -9.58 9.54 -2.89
CA LYS A 34 -8.50 9.08 -3.78
C LYS A 34 -8.97 8.06 -4.81
N GLN A 35 -10.18 7.50 -4.66
CA GLN A 35 -10.70 6.46 -5.54
C GLN A 35 -11.20 7.06 -6.84
N SER A 36 -10.54 6.75 -7.95
CA SER A 36 -10.87 7.27 -9.30
C SER A 36 -12.34 7.05 -9.65
N ALA A 37 -12.91 5.89 -9.27
CA ALA A 37 -14.30 5.52 -9.53
C ALA A 37 -15.33 6.39 -8.79
N LEU A 38 -14.94 7.13 -7.75
CA LEU A 38 -15.82 7.96 -6.93
C LEU A 38 -15.55 9.47 -7.11
N GLN A 39 -14.57 9.87 -7.92
CA GLN A 39 -14.20 11.28 -8.03
C GLN A 39 -15.33 12.17 -8.55
N GLU A 40 -16.10 11.71 -9.53
CA GLU A 40 -17.22 12.48 -10.07
C GLU A 40 -18.33 12.67 -9.03
N SER A 41 -18.69 11.60 -8.30
CA SER A 41 -19.75 11.63 -7.29
C SER A 41 -19.35 12.40 -6.02
N LEU A 42 -18.05 12.55 -5.74
CA LEU A 42 -17.52 13.29 -4.59
C LEU A 42 -17.01 14.70 -4.93
N GLN A 43 -17.15 15.14 -6.19
CA GLN A 43 -16.69 16.45 -6.63
C GLN A 43 -17.31 17.60 -5.82
N TRP A 44 -18.56 17.45 -5.38
CA TRP A 44 -19.25 18.42 -4.54
C TRP A 44 -18.48 18.70 -3.24
N TYR A 45 -17.85 17.69 -2.64
CA TYR A 45 -17.11 17.82 -1.38
C TYR A 45 -15.79 18.54 -1.61
N ILE A 46 -15.08 18.17 -2.68
CA ILE A 46 -13.81 18.82 -3.06
C ILE A 46 -14.02 20.30 -3.37
N GLU A 47 -15.12 20.65 -4.06
CA GLU A 47 -15.40 22.05 -4.34
C GLU A 47 -15.82 22.83 -3.09
N ALA A 48 -16.60 22.22 -2.18
CA ALA A 48 -16.90 22.81 -0.88
C ALA A 48 -15.63 23.05 -0.04
N ALA A 49 -14.67 22.13 -0.06
CA ALA A 49 -13.39 22.28 0.65
C ALA A 49 -12.54 23.42 0.05
N ARG A 50 -12.52 23.57 -1.28
CA ARG A 50 -11.88 24.71 -1.94
C ARG A 50 -12.56 26.03 -1.59
N GLN A 51 -13.89 26.02 -1.55
CA GLN A 51 -14.67 27.20 -1.17
C GLN A 51 -14.38 27.62 0.28
N ALA A 52 -14.30 26.67 1.21
CA ALA A 52 -13.91 26.94 2.59
C ALA A 52 -12.51 27.58 2.68
N GLY A 53 -11.55 27.09 1.89
CA GLY A 53 -10.21 27.70 1.80
C GLY A 53 -10.25 29.17 1.34
N ARG A 54 -11.08 29.48 0.32
CA ARG A 54 -11.29 30.87 -0.14
C ARG A 54 -11.90 31.74 0.95
N GLU A 55 -12.91 31.23 1.65
CA GLU A 55 -13.61 31.97 2.71
C GLU A 55 -12.71 32.29 3.90
N VAL A 56 -11.83 31.35 4.30
CA VAL A 56 -10.85 31.61 5.36
C VAL A 56 -9.89 32.73 4.95
N VAL A 57 -9.41 32.75 3.70
CA VAL A 57 -8.51 33.81 3.20
C VAL A 57 -9.22 35.16 3.13
N GLU A 58 -10.46 35.19 2.63
CA GLU A 58 -11.19 36.45 2.40
C GLU A 58 -11.84 37.02 3.66
N ARG A 59 -12.31 36.15 4.56
CA ARG A 59 -13.20 36.51 5.68
C ARG A 59 -12.69 36.06 7.04
N GLY A 60 -11.60 35.30 7.08
CA GLY A 60 -11.03 34.76 8.31
C GLY A 60 -11.83 33.62 8.94
N ARG A 61 -12.82 33.04 8.24
CA ARG A 61 -13.66 31.94 8.73
C ARG A 61 -14.39 31.21 7.60
N ILE A 62 -14.78 29.96 7.85
CA ILE A 62 -15.67 29.19 6.96
C ILE A 62 -17.12 29.67 7.13
N ALA A 63 -17.85 29.83 6.03
CA ALA A 63 -19.26 30.19 6.05
C ALA A 63 -20.13 29.03 6.57
N PRO A 64 -21.22 29.30 7.32
CA PRO A 64 -22.09 28.25 7.86
C PRO A 64 -22.66 27.29 6.80
N GLU A 65 -22.98 27.81 5.61
CA GLU A 65 -23.52 27.02 4.49
C GLU A 65 -22.47 26.07 3.91
N THR A 66 -21.23 26.54 3.78
CA THR A 66 -20.08 25.75 3.34
C THR A 66 -19.75 24.67 4.38
N GLN A 67 -19.77 25.02 5.68
CA GLN A 67 -19.59 24.07 6.77
C GLN A 67 -20.68 22.99 6.76
N THR A 68 -21.95 23.38 6.61
CA THR A 68 -23.08 22.42 6.52
C THR A 68 -22.90 21.45 5.36
N THR A 69 -22.34 21.91 4.24
CA THR A 69 -22.02 21.04 3.11
C THR A 69 -20.91 20.06 3.47
N LEU A 70 -19.82 20.54 4.08
CA LEU A 70 -18.67 19.72 4.49
C LEU A 70 -19.00 18.72 5.61
N ASP A 71 -19.99 19.01 6.44
CA ASP A 71 -20.45 18.12 7.51
C ASP A 71 -21.31 16.94 6.99
N ARG A 72 -21.71 16.97 5.71
CA ARG A 72 -22.41 15.84 5.09
C ARG A 72 -21.47 14.64 4.96
N PRO A 73 -21.94 13.43 5.28
CA PRO A 73 -21.13 12.24 5.10
C PRO A 73 -20.86 12.00 3.61
N LEU A 74 -19.65 11.54 3.29
CA LEU A 74 -19.29 11.13 1.91
C LEU A 74 -20.15 9.96 1.43
N VAL A 75 -20.60 9.11 2.35
CA VAL A 75 -21.49 7.97 2.10
C VAL A 75 -22.70 8.09 3.01
N GLU A 76 -23.88 8.26 2.43
CA GLU A 76 -25.12 8.50 3.19
C GLU A 76 -25.55 7.29 4.04
N ASP A 77 -25.38 6.08 3.52
CA ASP A 77 -25.67 4.85 4.25
C ASP A 77 -24.40 4.29 4.93
N PRO A 78 -24.31 4.33 6.27
CA PRO A 78 -23.18 3.77 7.00
C PRO A 78 -22.94 2.29 6.70
N ALA A 79 -23.98 1.52 6.36
CA ALA A 79 -23.83 0.12 6.01
C ALA A 79 -23.13 -0.07 4.65
N VAL A 80 -23.31 0.85 3.70
CA VAL A 80 -22.53 0.86 2.44
C VAL A 80 -21.07 1.11 2.76
N TYR A 81 -20.77 2.11 3.60
CA TYR A 81 -19.39 2.39 4.04
C TYR A 81 -18.76 1.17 4.73
N SER A 82 -19.44 0.56 5.70
CA SER A 82 -18.94 -0.65 6.38
C SER A 82 -18.73 -1.81 5.42
N ARG A 83 -19.59 -2.02 4.41
CA ARG A 83 -19.37 -3.06 3.40
C ARG A 83 -18.13 -2.79 2.56
N MET A 84 -17.92 -1.56 2.11
CA MET A 84 -16.74 -1.18 1.33
C MET A 84 -15.45 -1.29 2.16
N ALA A 85 -15.48 -0.78 3.40
CA ALA A 85 -14.37 -0.89 4.33
C ALA A 85 -14.06 -2.35 4.67
N ASN A 86 -15.07 -3.17 4.96
CA ASN A 86 -14.88 -4.60 5.21
C ASN A 86 -14.38 -5.33 3.96
N ALA A 87 -14.82 -4.97 2.75
CA ALA A 87 -14.31 -5.57 1.52
C ALA A 87 -12.82 -5.24 1.32
N TYR A 88 -12.43 -3.98 1.55
CA TYR A 88 -11.04 -3.55 1.51
C TYR A 88 -10.21 -4.26 2.59
N TRP A 89 -10.66 -4.24 3.85
CA TRP A 89 -9.98 -4.94 4.92
C TRP A 89 -9.95 -6.45 4.71
N ASN A 90 -10.98 -7.10 4.16
CA ASN A 90 -10.93 -8.52 3.80
C ASN A 90 -9.98 -8.81 2.63
N SER A 91 -9.70 -7.81 1.78
CA SER A 91 -8.70 -7.93 0.71
C SER A 91 -7.27 -7.69 1.19
N VAL A 92 -7.08 -7.06 2.36
CA VAL A 92 -5.77 -6.68 2.91
C VAL A 92 -5.42 -7.48 4.18
N VAL A 93 -6.44 -7.91 4.92
CA VAL A 93 -6.39 -8.78 6.09
C VAL A 93 -6.84 -10.15 5.62
N VAL A 94 -5.89 -11.09 5.65
CA VAL A 94 -6.19 -12.50 5.43
C VAL A 94 -7.26 -13.00 6.41
N ARG A 95 -8.12 -13.85 5.84
CA ARG A 95 -9.14 -14.75 6.40
C ARG A 95 -9.51 -14.69 7.90
N PRO A 96 -10.80 -14.98 8.20
CA PRO A 96 -11.32 -15.00 9.56
C PRO A 96 -10.66 -16.10 10.40
N GLU A 97 -10.57 -15.80 11.70
CA GLU A 97 -10.14 -16.66 12.81
C GLU A 97 -10.49 -18.14 12.57
N GLY A 98 -9.46 -18.99 12.45
CA GLY A 98 -9.65 -20.44 12.35
C GLY A 98 -8.49 -21.25 11.77
N ALA A 99 -7.56 -20.62 11.05
CA ALA A 99 -6.32 -21.27 10.62
C ALA A 99 -5.19 -20.86 11.56
N ALA A 100 -4.93 -21.70 12.56
CA ALA A 100 -3.70 -21.63 13.34
C ALA A 100 -2.52 -22.07 12.45
N GLY A 101 -2.03 -21.15 11.62
CA GLY A 101 -0.70 -21.14 11.00
C GLY A 101 0.01 -19.87 11.47
N SER A 102 1.24 -19.99 11.93
CA SER A 102 1.94 -18.99 12.73
C SER A 102 2.26 -17.69 11.99
N GLU A 103 1.51 -16.60 12.23
CA GLU A 103 1.92 -15.23 11.89
C GLU A 103 2.01 -14.36 13.15
N GLY A 104 2.73 -14.86 14.13
CA GLY A 104 2.98 -14.18 15.39
C GLY A 104 4.43 -13.77 15.58
N ASN A 105 5.20 -13.44 14.53
CA ASN A 105 6.50 -12.74 14.65
C ASN A 105 7.20 -12.44 13.30
N GLU A 106 6.49 -12.05 12.24
CA GLU A 106 7.17 -11.66 11.00
C GLU A 106 7.99 -10.37 11.23
N PRO A 107 9.31 -10.37 10.93
CA PRO A 107 10.21 -9.25 11.26
C PRO A 107 10.02 -8.01 10.35
N GLY A 108 9.40 -8.18 9.18
CA GLY A 108 9.17 -7.11 8.22
C GLY A 108 7.84 -6.37 8.40
N THR A 109 7.72 -5.22 7.74
CA THR A 109 6.46 -4.45 7.67
C THR A 109 5.65 -4.88 6.44
N PRO A 110 4.37 -5.30 6.58
CA PRO A 110 3.57 -5.68 5.42
C PRO A 110 3.48 -4.57 4.37
N LEU A 111 3.68 -4.92 3.09
CA LEU A 111 3.55 -3.98 1.99
C LEU A 111 2.08 -3.80 1.59
N PRO A 112 1.63 -2.56 1.32
CA PRO A 112 0.31 -2.32 0.74
C PRO A 112 0.27 -2.77 -0.73
N PRO A 113 -0.92 -2.94 -1.35
CA PRO A 113 -1.05 -3.19 -2.78
C PRO A 113 -0.27 -2.17 -3.64
N PRO A 114 0.24 -2.56 -4.81
CA PRO A 114 1.11 -1.72 -5.62
C PRO A 114 0.37 -0.48 -6.13
N ALA A 115 1.02 0.68 -6.04
CA ALA A 115 0.49 1.94 -6.56
C ALA A 115 0.95 2.21 -8.01
N SER A 116 2.06 1.60 -8.44
CA SER A 116 2.64 1.72 -9.79
C SER A 116 3.29 0.40 -10.23
N ARG A 117 4.11 0.42 -11.29
CA ARG A 117 5.00 -0.68 -11.68
C ARG A 117 6.46 -0.22 -11.82
N ASP A 118 6.78 0.94 -11.25
CA ASP A 118 8.04 1.64 -11.51
C ASP A 118 9.04 1.51 -10.35
N THR A 119 8.65 0.88 -9.25
CA THR A 119 9.47 0.73 -8.05
C THR A 119 9.59 -0.73 -7.62
N MET A 120 10.69 -1.07 -6.93
CA MET A 120 10.87 -2.41 -6.36
C MET A 120 9.79 -2.76 -5.34
N ARG A 121 9.42 -1.80 -4.49
CA ARG A 121 8.30 -1.92 -3.54
C ARG A 121 7.01 -2.38 -4.24
N ASP A 122 6.66 -1.72 -5.34
CA ASP A 122 5.44 -2.04 -6.09
C ASP A 122 5.56 -3.38 -6.82
N ILE A 123 6.72 -3.71 -7.39
CA ILE A 123 6.90 -5.02 -8.03
C ILE A 123 6.74 -6.16 -7.04
N VAL A 124 7.43 -6.10 -5.89
CA VAL A 124 7.37 -7.17 -4.89
C VAL A 124 5.94 -7.30 -4.34
N SER A 125 5.25 -6.18 -4.09
CA SER A 125 3.83 -6.19 -3.71
C SER A 125 2.95 -6.80 -4.81
N GLY A 126 3.18 -6.44 -6.08
CA GLY A 126 2.48 -7.00 -7.23
C GLY A 126 2.69 -8.50 -7.39
N MET A 127 3.89 -9.02 -7.10
CA MET A 127 4.19 -10.46 -7.14
C MET A 127 3.31 -11.25 -6.16
N ALA A 128 3.11 -10.74 -4.94
CA ALA A 128 2.21 -11.38 -3.98
C ALA A 128 0.76 -11.46 -4.50
N MET A 129 0.30 -10.46 -5.25
CA MET A 129 -1.06 -10.44 -5.82
C MET A 129 -1.28 -11.42 -6.98
N VAL A 130 -0.24 -11.70 -7.77
CA VAL A 130 -0.32 -12.61 -8.94
C VAL A 130 0.18 -14.02 -8.62
N PHE A 131 0.32 -14.32 -7.33
CA PHE A 131 0.74 -15.63 -6.86
C PHE A 131 -0.27 -16.73 -7.24
N ASN A 132 0.25 -17.84 -7.74
CA ASN A 132 -0.53 -19.00 -8.14
C ASN A 132 -0.45 -20.10 -7.07
N PRO A 133 -1.45 -20.22 -6.18
CA PRO A 133 -1.44 -21.20 -5.10
C PRO A 133 -1.48 -22.65 -5.63
N ASP A 134 -2.13 -22.90 -6.77
CA ASP A 134 -2.20 -24.24 -7.37
C ASP A 134 -0.83 -24.74 -7.84
N ALA A 135 0.04 -23.83 -8.31
CA ALA A 135 1.41 -24.15 -8.70
C ALA A 135 2.38 -24.25 -7.51
N ALA A 136 2.02 -23.66 -6.37
CA ALA A 136 2.80 -23.69 -5.16
C ALA A 136 2.69 -25.05 -4.45
N GLY A 137 1.47 -25.59 -4.32
CA GLY A 137 1.22 -26.78 -3.51
C GLY A 137 1.53 -26.52 -2.05
N ASP A 138 2.25 -27.44 -1.39
CA ASP A 138 2.65 -27.33 0.02
C ASP A 138 3.97 -26.54 0.21
N LEU A 139 4.25 -25.58 -0.67
CA LEU A 139 5.48 -24.79 -0.64
C LEU A 139 5.45 -23.80 0.53
N GLU A 140 6.44 -23.89 1.41
CA GLU A 140 6.76 -22.87 2.41
C GLU A 140 8.13 -22.30 2.08
N SER A 141 8.21 -20.99 1.83
CA SER A 141 9.48 -20.36 1.42
C SER A 141 9.49 -18.87 1.70
N ILE A 142 10.67 -18.35 2.01
CA ILE A 142 10.95 -16.93 2.11
C ILE A 142 11.88 -16.53 0.96
N ILE A 143 11.42 -15.61 0.11
CA ILE A 143 12.19 -15.05 -1.00
C ILE A 143 12.60 -13.63 -0.61
N GLN A 144 13.89 -13.42 -0.31
CA GLN A 144 14.48 -12.13 0.01
C GLN A 144 14.98 -11.43 -1.27
N PHE A 145 14.72 -10.13 -1.35
CA PHE A 145 15.28 -9.21 -2.32
C PHE A 145 16.20 -8.23 -1.59
N ASP A 146 17.47 -8.25 -1.95
CA ASP A 146 18.45 -7.27 -1.52
C ASP A 146 18.74 -6.36 -2.71
N VAL A 147 18.13 -5.17 -2.67
CA VAL A 147 18.17 -4.25 -3.81
C VAL A 147 19.37 -3.32 -3.70
N SER A 148 20.24 -3.37 -4.69
CA SER A 148 21.43 -2.51 -4.77
C SER A 148 21.24 -1.41 -5.80
N GLY A 149 20.96 -0.16 -5.39
CA GLY A 149 20.80 0.91 -6.37
C GLY A 149 20.52 2.25 -5.74
N ASP A 150 21.11 3.29 -6.33
CA ASP A 150 20.81 4.69 -6.07
C ASP A 150 19.64 5.05 -6.99
N ASP A 151 18.41 4.75 -6.56
CA ASP A 151 17.23 5.33 -7.20
C ASP A 151 17.41 6.84 -7.11
N ALA A 152 17.67 7.48 -8.24
CA ALA A 152 17.97 8.90 -8.37
C ALA A 152 17.11 9.76 -7.44
N GLY A 153 17.62 10.03 -6.23
CA GLY A 153 17.12 10.99 -5.27
C GLY A 153 15.99 10.61 -4.29
N GLN A 154 15.62 9.34 -4.07
CA GLN A 154 14.48 9.05 -3.14
C GLN A 154 14.67 8.01 -2.01
N SER A 155 15.78 7.28 -1.91
CA SER A 155 15.98 6.38 -0.76
C SER A 155 17.44 6.38 -0.28
N ALA A 156 17.64 6.56 1.03
CA ALA A 156 18.95 6.79 1.66
C ALA A 156 19.57 5.52 2.29
N GLY A 157 19.25 4.33 1.77
CA GLY A 157 19.77 3.05 2.27
C GLY A 157 19.46 1.88 1.34
N PRO A 158 20.07 0.70 1.56
CA PRO A 158 19.73 -0.51 0.82
C PRO A 158 18.27 -0.86 1.06
N GLU A 159 17.50 -1.03 -0.02
CA GLU A 159 16.10 -1.43 0.09
C GLU A 159 16.01 -2.94 0.15
N GLN A 160 15.36 -3.46 1.19
CA GLN A 160 15.20 -4.88 1.43
C GLN A 160 13.72 -5.21 1.46
N TYR A 161 13.35 -6.25 0.75
CA TYR A 161 11.97 -6.72 0.67
C TYR A 161 11.95 -8.24 0.71
N TYR A 162 10.88 -8.85 1.20
CA TYR A 162 10.74 -10.30 1.08
C TYR A 162 9.30 -10.73 0.79
N LEU A 163 9.18 -11.87 0.13
CA LEU A 163 7.92 -12.60 -0.02
C LEU A 163 7.92 -13.79 0.93
N ARG A 164 6.83 -13.94 1.67
CA ARG A 164 6.53 -15.12 2.49
C ARG A 164 5.47 -15.93 1.79
N ILE A 165 5.83 -17.14 1.37
CA ILE A 165 4.90 -18.14 0.85
C ILE A 165 4.69 -19.17 1.96
N ALA A 166 3.45 -19.34 2.41
CA ALA A 166 3.05 -20.34 3.40
C ALA A 166 1.55 -20.59 3.32
N ASP A 167 1.09 -21.80 3.65
CA ASP A 167 -0.33 -22.16 3.71
C ASP A 167 -1.12 -21.86 2.42
N GLY A 168 -0.46 -21.89 1.26
CA GLY A 168 -1.06 -21.54 -0.03
C GLY A 168 -1.34 -20.04 -0.21
N ASP A 169 -0.74 -19.19 0.62
CA ASP A 169 -0.80 -17.73 0.53
C ASP A 169 0.60 -17.15 0.25
N CYS A 170 0.64 -15.95 -0.32
CA CYS A 170 1.88 -15.20 -0.55
C CYS A 170 1.71 -13.75 -0.10
N ARG A 171 2.63 -13.28 0.76
CA ARG A 171 2.61 -11.91 1.27
C ARG A 171 3.94 -11.21 1.12
N ALA A 172 3.88 -9.93 0.82
CA ALA A 172 5.04 -9.07 0.63
C ALA A 172 5.31 -8.21 1.87
N TYR A 173 6.58 -8.07 2.22
CA TYR A 173 7.05 -7.31 3.37
C TYR A 173 8.25 -6.42 2.99
N GLU A 174 8.36 -5.29 3.68
CA GLU A 174 9.52 -4.40 3.70
C GLU A 174 10.42 -4.78 4.87
N GLY A 175 11.72 -4.92 4.60
CA GLY A 175 12.76 -5.34 5.55
C GLY A 175 13.49 -6.62 5.14
N ALA A 176 14.28 -7.14 6.07
CA ALA A 176 15.03 -8.38 5.91
C ALA A 176 14.45 -9.50 6.77
N HIS A 177 14.38 -10.70 6.21
CA HIS A 177 14.06 -11.91 6.96
C HIS A 177 15.35 -12.59 7.45
N PRO A 178 15.44 -13.05 8.71
CA PRO A 178 16.64 -13.68 9.25
C PRO A 178 16.94 -15.06 8.66
N GLU A 179 15.93 -15.73 8.12
CA GLU A 179 16.03 -17.08 7.56
C GLU A 179 15.42 -17.14 6.15
N PRO A 180 16.07 -16.55 5.13
CA PRO A 180 15.59 -16.61 3.75
C PRO A 180 15.85 -17.99 3.13
N THR A 181 14.88 -18.51 2.37
CA THR A 181 15.05 -19.72 1.56
C THR A 181 15.82 -19.43 0.27
N LEU A 182 15.57 -18.25 -0.28
CA LEU A 182 16.18 -17.72 -1.51
C LEU A 182 16.47 -16.24 -1.31
N THR A 183 17.69 -15.80 -1.62
CA THR A 183 18.07 -14.38 -1.60
C THR A 183 18.49 -13.96 -2.99
N ILE A 184 17.92 -12.86 -3.49
CA ILE A 184 18.18 -12.27 -4.79
C ILE A 184 18.86 -10.92 -4.57
N HIS A 185 20.13 -10.81 -4.95
CA HIS A 185 20.86 -9.55 -4.92
C HIS A 185 20.79 -8.91 -6.30
N THR A 186 20.07 -7.80 -6.43
CA THR A 186 19.75 -7.23 -7.73
C THR A 186 19.70 -5.71 -7.71
N PRO A 187 20.18 -5.00 -8.74
CA PRO A 187 19.84 -3.61 -8.92
C PRO A 187 18.36 -3.41 -9.25
N SER A 188 17.76 -2.32 -8.75
CA SER A 188 16.34 -2.01 -9.00
C SER A 188 16.01 -2.03 -10.49
N GLU A 189 16.82 -1.37 -11.32
CA GLU A 189 16.66 -1.33 -12.78
C GLU A 189 16.68 -2.71 -13.44
N VAL A 190 17.55 -3.62 -12.97
CA VAL A 190 17.66 -4.97 -13.55
C VAL A 190 16.39 -5.75 -13.28
N TRP A 191 15.91 -5.73 -12.04
CA TRP A 191 14.70 -6.44 -11.65
C TRP A 191 13.42 -5.85 -12.27
N LEU A 192 13.34 -4.52 -12.38
CA LEU A 192 12.26 -3.82 -13.09
C LEU A 192 12.12 -4.33 -14.54
N ARG A 193 13.25 -4.44 -15.26
CA ARG A 193 13.27 -4.92 -16.64
C ARG A 193 12.93 -6.40 -16.76
N ILE A 194 13.33 -7.22 -15.79
CA ILE A 194 12.95 -8.64 -15.72
C ILE A 194 11.43 -8.75 -15.49
N SER A 195 10.89 -8.03 -14.51
CA SER A 195 9.45 -8.03 -14.21
C SER A 195 8.60 -7.49 -15.37
N GLY A 196 9.13 -6.55 -16.16
CA GLY A 196 8.47 -6.03 -17.35
C GLY A 196 8.57 -6.95 -18.58
N GLY A 197 9.35 -8.03 -18.53
CA GLY A 197 9.61 -8.92 -19.66
C GLY A 197 10.58 -8.36 -20.70
N GLU A 198 11.26 -7.24 -20.40
CA GLU A 198 12.26 -6.62 -21.28
C GLU A 198 13.63 -7.30 -21.21
N LEU A 199 13.89 -8.01 -20.11
CA LEU A 199 15.13 -8.73 -19.85
C LEU A 199 14.82 -10.15 -19.38
N ASP A 200 15.40 -11.15 -20.03
CA ASP A 200 15.27 -12.53 -19.60
C ASP A 200 16.05 -12.76 -18.29
N GLY A 201 15.37 -13.31 -17.27
CA GLY A 201 15.94 -13.52 -15.95
C GLY A 201 17.12 -14.48 -15.95
N ALA A 202 17.09 -15.55 -16.75
CA ALA A 202 18.20 -16.50 -16.82
C ALA A 202 19.42 -15.87 -17.49
N GLN A 203 19.22 -15.13 -18.58
CA GLN A 203 20.27 -14.38 -19.27
C GLN A 203 20.91 -13.32 -18.37
N ALA A 204 20.11 -12.59 -17.59
CA ALA A 204 20.60 -11.57 -16.67
C ALA A 204 21.47 -12.17 -15.55
N MET A 205 21.09 -13.32 -15.01
CA MET A 205 21.90 -14.07 -14.03
C MET A 205 23.21 -14.57 -14.64
N MET A 206 23.15 -15.19 -15.83
CA MET A 206 24.34 -15.67 -16.53
C MET A 206 25.32 -14.53 -16.87
N SER A 207 24.79 -13.33 -17.12
CA SER A 207 25.57 -12.11 -17.37
C SER A 207 26.04 -11.42 -16.08
N SER A 208 25.80 -12.01 -14.90
CA SER A 208 26.13 -11.45 -13.59
C SER A 208 25.49 -10.08 -13.30
N GLN A 209 24.33 -9.79 -13.89
CA GLN A 209 23.57 -8.55 -13.63
C GLN A 209 22.81 -8.59 -12.30
N TYR A 210 22.52 -9.80 -11.81
CA TYR A 210 22.06 -10.05 -10.45
C TYR A 210 22.59 -11.43 -10.01
N THR A 211 22.64 -11.67 -8.70
CA THR A 211 23.07 -12.96 -8.13
C THR A 211 21.99 -13.53 -7.23
N VAL A 212 22.07 -14.84 -7.02
CA VAL A 212 21.09 -15.58 -6.24
C VAL A 212 21.81 -16.54 -5.29
N GLU A 213 21.35 -16.57 -4.05
CA GLU A 213 21.83 -17.46 -2.99
C GLU A 213 20.67 -18.28 -2.42
N GLY A 214 20.92 -19.54 -2.06
CA GLY A 214 19.88 -20.44 -1.54
C GLY A 214 19.27 -21.36 -2.59
N ASP A 215 17.95 -21.59 -2.54
CA ASP A 215 17.27 -22.58 -3.38
C ASP A 215 17.00 -22.09 -4.81
N LEU A 216 17.95 -22.34 -5.72
CA LEU A 216 17.78 -22.05 -7.15
C LEU A 216 16.59 -22.79 -7.79
N GLY A 217 16.15 -23.92 -7.23
CA GLY A 217 14.96 -24.63 -7.70
C GLY A 217 13.69 -23.82 -7.52
N LEU A 218 13.65 -22.97 -6.49
CA LEU A 218 12.56 -22.01 -6.28
C LEU A 218 12.55 -20.94 -7.39
N LEU A 219 13.71 -20.41 -7.76
CA LEU A 219 13.84 -19.44 -8.86
C LEU A 219 13.35 -20.03 -10.20
N MET A 220 13.67 -21.29 -10.50
CA MET A 220 13.19 -21.96 -11.72
C MET A 220 11.67 -22.18 -11.74
N ARG A 221 10.99 -22.04 -10.60
CA ARG A 221 9.53 -22.13 -10.50
C ARG A 221 8.86 -20.76 -10.54
N PHE A 222 9.59 -19.64 -10.58
CA PHE A 222 9.00 -18.29 -10.54
C PHE A 222 7.90 -18.10 -11.60
N ASP A 223 8.15 -18.49 -12.85
CA ASP A 223 7.16 -18.34 -13.94
C ASP A 223 5.85 -19.11 -13.68
N LYS A 224 5.90 -20.15 -12.84
CA LYS A 224 4.72 -20.93 -12.45
C LYS A 224 4.06 -20.38 -11.19
N LEU A 225 4.87 -19.88 -10.25
CA LEU A 225 4.44 -19.35 -8.96
C LEU A 225 3.86 -17.94 -9.08
N PHE A 226 4.33 -17.14 -10.02
CA PHE A 226 3.92 -15.75 -10.23
C PHE A 226 3.49 -15.58 -11.68
N LEU A 227 2.18 -15.43 -11.89
CA LEU A 227 1.64 -15.29 -13.23
C LEU A 227 2.02 -13.92 -13.81
N THR A 228 2.56 -13.89 -15.01
CA THR A 228 2.82 -12.64 -15.73
C THR A 228 1.48 -11.95 -16.00
N ALA A 229 1.36 -10.67 -15.64
CA ALA A 229 0.14 -9.87 -15.80
C ALA A 229 -0.27 -9.59 -17.26
N LEU A 230 0.16 -10.42 -18.23
CA LEU A 230 -0.12 -10.29 -19.66
C LEU A 230 -1.14 -11.32 -20.19
N GLU A 231 -1.64 -12.23 -19.35
CA GLU A 231 -2.67 -13.21 -19.75
C GLU A 231 -3.99 -13.09 -18.96
N ALA A 232 -4.33 -11.87 -18.51
CA ALA A 232 -5.65 -11.56 -17.93
C ALA A 232 -6.31 -10.36 -18.61
#